data_AF-A0A3L7S9G4-F1
#
_entry.id   AF-A0A3L7S9G4-F1
#
_cell.length_a   1.000
_cell.length_b   1.000
_cell.length_c   1.000
_cell.angle_alpha   90.00
_cell.angle_beta   90.00
_cell.angle_gamma   90.00
#
_symmetry.space_group_name_H-M   'P 1'
#
loop_
_entity.id
_entity.type
_entity.pdbx_description
1 polymer ?
#
loop_
_entity_poly.entity_id
_entity_poly.type
_entity_poly.pdbx_seq_one_letter_code
_entity_poly.pdbx_strand_id
1 'polypeptide(L)'
;MSSMDRPYPRLGQALARLLVLAFAPAGLATATPLVVDFADVSLAANSFHNGGPSTNTTGWSSNGVSFGNSFDASYGGFWNGFSYSNVNDTQDGAFTNQYAAFTGTAFSGSIYAVAYPGSHAFINVPPGHTPASVRVTNTTYTALDMANGSGFSRKFGPGDFLTVTFTGYNATGASGSPTGSVTFYLADFLAGRSTIVNTWELLGLGGLAGGGAPQSIGLSWASSDVGQYGINTPTYAAIDDLTFAPVPEPALPAAAAAMVIALAVAWRRSRDA
;
A
#
# COMPACT_ATOMS: atom_id res chain seq x y z
N MET A 1 -1.80 17.78 100.52
CA MET A 1 -3.04 17.02 100.25
C MET A 1 -3.97 17.88 99.40
N SER A 2 -3.99 17.67 98.08
CA SER A 2 -5.20 17.81 97.28
C SER A 2 -4.93 17.19 95.91
N SER A 3 -5.69 16.17 95.58
CA SER A 3 -5.66 15.45 94.31
C SER A 3 -6.26 16.30 93.20
N MET A 4 -5.69 16.25 92.00
CA MET A 4 -6.52 16.35 90.80
C MET A 4 -5.93 15.56 89.65
N ASP A 5 -6.84 14.89 88.97
CA ASP A 5 -6.69 13.74 88.12
C ASP A 5 -6.97 14.15 86.66
N ARG A 6 -6.34 13.43 85.71
CA ARG A 6 -6.65 13.31 84.25
C ARG A 6 -6.12 14.37 83.26
N PRO A 7 -6.04 14.06 81.95
CA PRO A 7 -5.62 12.80 81.29
C PRO A 7 -4.57 13.03 80.18
N TYR A 8 -3.85 11.97 79.79
CA TYR A 8 -3.02 11.94 78.58
C TYR A 8 -3.87 12.09 77.30
N PRO A 9 -3.52 12.97 76.35
CA PRO A 9 -4.04 12.86 74.99
C PRO A 9 -3.34 11.72 74.26
N ARG A 10 -4.11 10.66 73.95
CA ARG A 10 -3.74 9.67 72.93
C ARG A 10 -3.72 10.38 71.58
N LEU A 11 -2.53 10.73 71.07
CA LEU A 11 -2.41 11.15 69.67
C LEU A 11 -2.36 9.89 68.80
N GLY A 12 -3.31 9.83 67.86
CA GLY A 12 -3.69 8.65 67.13
C GLY A 12 -2.61 8.13 66.19
N GLN A 13 -2.62 6.81 66.02
CA GLN A 13 -1.94 6.13 64.92
C GLN A 13 -2.50 6.65 63.59
N ALA A 14 -1.74 7.48 62.88
CA ALA A 14 -2.03 7.81 61.49
C ALA A 14 -1.63 6.61 60.62
N LEU A 15 -2.62 5.79 60.26
CA LEU A 15 -2.48 4.74 59.25
C LEU A 15 -2.14 5.39 57.90
N ALA A 16 -0.86 5.37 57.54
CA ALA A 16 -0.42 5.66 56.18
C ALA A 16 -0.89 4.53 55.25
N ARG A 17 -2.05 4.72 54.61
CA ARG A 17 -2.51 3.85 53.53
C ARG A 17 -1.65 4.10 52.29
N LEU A 18 -0.66 3.24 52.08
CA LEU A 18 0.14 3.20 50.86
C LEU A 18 -0.75 2.71 49.71
N LEU A 19 -1.30 3.63 48.91
CA LEU A 19 -1.96 3.30 47.66
C LEU A 19 -0.88 3.04 46.61
N VAL A 20 -0.54 1.77 46.37
CA VAL A 20 0.29 1.37 45.22
C VAL A 20 -0.58 1.54 43.97
N LEU A 21 -0.32 2.59 43.20
CA LEU A 21 -0.92 2.75 41.89
C LEU A 21 -0.23 1.75 40.96
N ALA A 22 -0.86 0.60 40.71
CA ALA A 22 -0.38 -0.36 39.73
C ALA A 22 -0.40 0.30 38.35
N PHE A 23 0.77 0.64 37.81
CA PHE A 23 0.92 1.08 36.43
C PHE A 23 0.77 -0.16 35.56
N ALA A 24 -0.46 -0.47 35.13
CA ALA A 24 -0.67 -1.44 34.07
C ALA A 24 0.01 -0.87 32.81
N PRO A 25 0.98 -1.57 32.19
CA PRO A 25 1.46 -1.14 30.89
C PRO A 25 0.25 -1.15 29.95
N ALA A 26 -0.10 0.02 29.42
CA ALA A 26 -1.06 0.08 28.33
C ALA A 26 -0.48 -0.78 27.19
N GLY A 27 -1.10 -1.94 26.94
CA GLY A 27 -0.70 -2.80 25.85
C GLY A 27 -0.76 -1.98 24.56
N LEU A 28 0.34 -1.97 23.81
CA LEU A 28 0.34 -1.42 22.45
C LEU A 28 -0.70 -2.23 21.66
N ALA A 29 -1.87 -1.65 21.43
CA ALA A 29 -2.80 -2.19 20.45
C ALA A 29 -2.09 -2.13 19.11
N THR A 30 -1.67 -3.28 18.58
CA THR A 30 -1.13 -3.35 17.23
C THR A 30 -2.29 -3.04 16.30
N ALA A 31 -2.30 -1.85 15.71
CA ALA A 31 -3.27 -1.49 14.69
C ALA A 31 -3.16 -2.52 13.54
N THR A 32 -4.31 -2.97 13.06
CA THR A 32 -4.39 -3.97 11.98
C THR A 32 -3.92 -3.36 10.66
N PRO A 33 -3.14 -4.08 9.84
CA PRO A 33 -2.82 -3.65 8.49
C PRO A 33 -4.09 -3.37 7.67
N LEU A 34 -4.03 -2.34 6.83
CA LEU A 34 -5.03 -2.11 5.79
C LEU A 34 -4.65 -2.95 4.57
N VAL A 35 -5.57 -3.78 4.09
CA VAL A 35 -5.42 -4.56 2.87
C VAL A 35 -6.44 -4.06 1.86
N VAL A 36 -5.98 -3.71 0.66
CA VAL A 36 -6.83 -3.35 -0.48
C VAL A 36 -7.01 -4.61 -1.33
N ASP A 37 -8.14 -5.29 -1.13
CA ASP A 37 -8.53 -6.55 -1.78
C ASP A 37 -9.66 -6.35 -2.82
N PHE A 38 -10.06 -5.10 -3.05
CA PHE A 38 -11.09 -4.69 -4.00
C PHE A 38 -12.49 -5.27 -3.73
N ALA A 39 -12.76 -5.76 -2.52
CA ALA A 39 -14.07 -6.32 -2.17
C ALA A 39 -15.19 -5.26 -2.08
N ASP A 40 -14.84 -3.97 -2.00
CA ASP A 40 -15.79 -2.85 -1.90
C ASP A 40 -16.23 -2.28 -3.26
N VAL A 41 -15.62 -2.72 -4.35
CA VAL A 41 -16.05 -2.40 -5.73
C VAL A 41 -16.77 -3.58 -6.36
N SER A 42 -17.60 -3.31 -7.37
CA SER A 42 -18.39 -4.34 -8.05
C SER A 42 -18.23 -4.25 -9.57
N LEU A 43 -18.20 -5.41 -10.23
CA LEU A 43 -18.17 -5.55 -11.68
C LEU A 43 -19.15 -6.64 -12.12
N ALA A 44 -19.64 -6.51 -13.35
CA ALA A 44 -20.23 -7.66 -14.04
C ALA A 44 -19.14 -8.73 -14.27
N ALA A 45 -19.55 -9.99 -14.47
CA ALA A 45 -18.58 -11.05 -14.78
C ALA A 45 -17.82 -10.72 -16.09
N ASN A 46 -16.50 -11.01 -16.10
CA ASN A 46 -15.62 -10.78 -17.23
C ASN A 46 -15.66 -9.35 -17.78
N SER A 47 -15.55 -8.36 -16.89
CA SER A 47 -15.54 -6.95 -17.22
C SER A 47 -14.44 -6.19 -16.48
N PHE A 48 -14.35 -4.89 -16.76
CA PHE A 48 -13.34 -3.99 -16.20
C PHE A 48 -13.90 -2.57 -16.10
N HIS A 49 -13.23 -1.74 -15.31
CA HIS A 49 -13.48 -0.31 -15.24
C HIS A 49 -12.16 0.45 -15.38
N ASN A 50 -11.96 1.07 -16.53
CA ASN A 50 -10.76 1.83 -16.87
C ASN A 50 -11.00 3.35 -16.85
N GLY A 51 -12.10 3.81 -16.24
CA GLY A 51 -12.49 5.23 -16.17
C GLY A 51 -13.44 5.68 -17.29
N GLY A 52 -13.68 4.89 -18.33
CA GLY A 52 -14.66 5.24 -19.36
C GLY A 52 -16.12 5.26 -18.86
N PRO A 53 -17.08 5.68 -19.71
CA PRO A 53 -16.94 5.95 -21.14
C PRO A 53 -16.63 7.42 -21.49
N SER A 54 -16.69 8.35 -20.54
CA SER A 54 -16.43 9.78 -20.77
C SER A 54 -15.03 10.19 -20.35
N THR A 55 -14.41 11.12 -21.08
CA THR A 55 -13.09 11.67 -20.74
C THR A 55 -13.03 12.20 -19.30
N ASN A 56 -12.06 11.74 -18.52
CA ASN A 56 -11.81 12.20 -17.15
C ASN A 56 -10.39 11.84 -16.68
N THR A 57 -10.02 12.41 -15.53
CA THR A 57 -8.75 12.17 -14.84
C THR A 57 -8.96 11.99 -13.33
N THR A 58 -10.15 11.53 -12.93
CA THR A 58 -10.58 11.60 -11.52
C THR A 58 -10.05 10.44 -10.68
N GLY A 59 -9.54 9.37 -11.30
CA GLY A 59 -9.20 8.18 -10.55
C GLY A 59 -10.42 7.45 -9.98
N TRP A 60 -10.15 6.55 -9.06
CA TRP A 60 -11.16 5.83 -8.27
C TRP A 60 -10.54 5.44 -6.91
N SER A 61 -11.33 4.80 -6.05
CA SER A 61 -10.84 4.37 -4.73
C SER A 61 -11.41 3.02 -4.33
N SER A 62 -10.66 2.30 -3.51
CA SER A 62 -11.04 1.03 -2.91
C SER A 62 -10.41 0.92 -1.52
N ASN A 63 -11.18 0.48 -0.53
CA ASN A 63 -10.80 0.42 0.89
C ASN A 63 -10.22 1.76 1.43
N GLY A 64 -10.68 2.89 0.88
CA GLY A 64 -10.19 4.24 1.24
C GLY A 64 -8.84 4.64 0.61
N VAL A 65 -8.26 3.80 -0.25
CA VAL A 65 -7.03 4.09 -1.01
C VAL A 65 -7.38 4.59 -2.40
N SER A 66 -6.73 5.68 -2.82
CA SER A 66 -6.99 6.32 -4.11
C SER A 66 -6.00 5.85 -5.18
N PHE A 67 -6.55 5.47 -6.33
CA PHE A 67 -5.83 5.02 -7.51
C PHE A 67 -5.98 6.05 -8.63
N GLY A 68 -4.86 6.46 -9.22
CA GLY A 68 -4.85 7.33 -10.38
C GLY A 68 -5.46 6.61 -11.60
N ASN A 69 -6.31 7.32 -12.34
CA ASN A 69 -6.81 6.86 -13.62
C ASN A 69 -7.08 8.10 -14.48
N SER A 70 -6.73 8.00 -15.75
CA SER A 70 -7.18 8.93 -16.78
C SER A 70 -7.71 8.14 -17.96
N PHE A 71 -8.87 8.55 -18.44
CA PHE A 71 -9.51 8.04 -19.64
C PHE A 71 -9.78 9.21 -20.59
N ASP A 72 -9.51 9.03 -21.87
CA ASP A 72 -9.87 9.96 -22.94
C ASP A 72 -10.71 9.20 -23.97
N ALA A 73 -11.93 9.68 -24.22
CA ALA A 73 -12.89 9.07 -25.13
C ALA A 73 -12.57 9.30 -26.62
N SER A 74 -11.57 10.11 -26.94
CA SER A 74 -11.13 10.37 -28.30
C SER A 74 -10.62 9.09 -28.99
N TYR A 75 -10.82 8.98 -30.29
CA TYR A 75 -10.29 7.89 -31.14
C TYR A 75 -10.58 6.47 -30.65
N GLY A 76 -11.74 6.25 -30.01
CA GLY A 76 -12.15 4.91 -29.54
C GLY A 76 -11.74 4.59 -28.10
N GLY A 77 -11.15 5.55 -27.38
CA GLY A 77 -10.86 5.40 -25.96
C GLY A 77 -9.42 4.97 -25.70
N PHE A 78 -8.68 5.77 -24.94
CA PHE A 78 -7.41 5.35 -24.36
C PHE A 78 -7.35 5.72 -22.88
N TRP A 79 -6.60 4.96 -22.10
CA TRP A 79 -6.50 5.17 -20.66
C TRP A 79 -5.05 5.06 -20.21
N ASN A 80 -4.73 5.61 -19.03
CA ASN A 80 -3.51 5.33 -18.28
C ASN A 80 -3.76 5.38 -16.79
N GLY A 81 -2.85 4.79 -16.01
CA GLY A 81 -3.00 4.64 -14.58
C GLY A 81 -3.51 3.26 -14.21
N PHE A 82 -4.60 3.20 -13.46
CA PHE A 82 -5.16 1.95 -12.95
C PHE A 82 -6.58 1.70 -13.44
N SER A 83 -6.84 0.46 -13.81
CA SER A 83 -8.17 -0.13 -14.01
C SER A 83 -8.39 -1.16 -12.91
N TYR A 84 -9.64 -1.49 -12.58
CA TYR A 84 -9.95 -2.71 -11.83
C TYR A 84 -10.71 -3.68 -12.74
N SER A 85 -10.47 -4.98 -12.60
CA SER A 85 -10.94 -6.01 -13.52
C SER A 85 -11.21 -7.35 -12.84
N ASN A 86 -12.10 -8.13 -13.45
CA ASN A 86 -12.31 -9.55 -13.17
C ASN A 86 -12.27 -10.40 -14.46
N VAL A 87 -11.64 -9.89 -15.54
CA VAL A 87 -11.46 -10.65 -16.77
C VAL A 87 -10.55 -11.85 -16.51
N ASN A 88 -10.89 -13.03 -17.02
CA ASN A 88 -10.20 -14.28 -16.69
C ASN A 88 -9.63 -15.04 -17.90
N ASP A 89 -9.60 -14.40 -19.07
CA ASP A 89 -9.04 -15.01 -20.27
C ASP A 89 -7.51 -15.05 -20.21
N THR A 90 -6.95 -16.24 -20.08
CA THR A 90 -5.51 -16.51 -20.01
C THR A 90 -4.92 -16.98 -21.35
N GLN A 91 -5.72 -17.02 -22.41
CA GLN A 91 -5.35 -17.62 -23.69
C GLN A 91 -5.24 -16.58 -24.81
N ASP A 92 -5.98 -15.47 -24.73
CA ASP A 92 -5.93 -14.42 -25.75
C ASP A 92 -4.76 -13.43 -25.50
N GLY A 93 -3.79 -13.42 -26.43
CA GLY A 93 -2.66 -12.51 -26.45
C GLY A 93 -2.91 -11.19 -27.18
N ALA A 94 -4.16 -10.87 -27.53
CA ALA A 94 -4.50 -9.60 -28.18
C ALA A 94 -4.52 -8.42 -27.20
N PHE A 95 -4.27 -7.21 -27.70
CA PHE A 95 -4.30 -5.98 -26.88
C PHE A 95 -5.66 -5.70 -26.22
N THR A 96 -6.74 -6.19 -26.81
CA THR A 96 -8.09 -6.10 -26.23
C THR A 96 -8.23 -6.89 -24.93
N ASN A 97 -7.36 -7.88 -24.69
CA ASN A 97 -7.31 -8.67 -23.46
C ASN A 97 -6.33 -8.09 -22.40
N GLN A 98 -5.95 -6.83 -22.52
CA GLN A 98 -5.02 -6.15 -21.59
C GLN A 98 -5.48 -6.11 -20.13
N TYR A 99 -6.75 -6.38 -19.85
CA TYR A 99 -7.31 -6.35 -18.49
C TYR A 99 -7.26 -7.69 -17.76
N ALA A 100 -6.96 -8.79 -18.46
CA ALA A 100 -6.87 -10.11 -17.83
C ALA A 100 -5.53 -10.29 -17.11
N ALA A 101 -5.56 -10.65 -15.83
CA ALA A 101 -4.39 -11.18 -15.12
C ALA A 101 -4.04 -12.56 -15.69
N PHE A 102 -2.75 -12.85 -15.89
CA PHE A 102 -2.34 -14.13 -16.49
C PHE A 102 -2.59 -15.34 -15.57
N THR A 103 -2.81 -15.08 -14.28
CA THR A 103 -3.27 -16.06 -13.28
C THR A 103 -4.72 -16.51 -13.53
N GLY A 104 -5.50 -15.78 -14.33
CA GLY A 104 -6.92 -16.02 -14.61
C GLY A 104 -7.87 -15.56 -13.51
N THR A 105 -7.42 -15.41 -12.27
CA THR A 105 -8.25 -14.91 -11.16
C THR A 105 -7.47 -13.94 -10.28
N ALA A 106 -8.23 -13.14 -9.51
CA ALA A 106 -7.71 -12.38 -8.39
C ALA A 106 -6.95 -13.29 -7.40
N PHE A 107 -6.01 -12.72 -6.65
CA PHE A 107 -5.35 -13.42 -5.55
C PHE A 107 -6.33 -13.63 -4.40
N SER A 108 -7.10 -12.59 -4.10
CA SER A 108 -8.16 -12.54 -3.09
C SER A 108 -9.46 -12.01 -3.71
N GLY A 109 -10.60 -12.50 -3.24
CA GLY A 109 -11.89 -12.05 -3.76
C GLY A 109 -12.08 -12.38 -5.25
N SER A 110 -12.57 -11.41 -6.03
CA SER A 110 -12.92 -11.60 -7.44
C SER A 110 -12.44 -10.49 -8.37
N ILE A 111 -11.89 -9.41 -7.83
CA ILE A 111 -11.46 -8.22 -8.56
C ILE A 111 -10.02 -7.93 -8.18
N TYR A 112 -9.22 -7.52 -9.16
CA TYR A 112 -7.84 -7.06 -8.99
C TYR A 112 -7.65 -5.75 -9.78
N ALA A 113 -6.53 -5.08 -9.58
CA ALA A 113 -6.18 -3.89 -10.37
C ALA A 113 -5.21 -4.21 -11.50
N VAL A 114 -5.32 -3.48 -12.61
CA VAL A 114 -4.38 -3.50 -13.74
C VAL A 114 -3.77 -2.12 -13.89
N ALA A 115 -2.45 -2.06 -13.86
CA ALA A 115 -1.66 -0.85 -14.03
C ALA A 115 -1.15 -0.72 -15.47
N TYR A 116 -1.16 0.50 -16.00
CA TYR A 116 -0.63 0.88 -17.31
C TYR A 116 0.12 2.22 -17.19
N PRO A 117 1.29 2.41 -17.83
CA PRO A 117 2.11 3.59 -17.64
C PRO A 117 1.42 4.86 -18.13
N GLY A 118 1.78 5.98 -17.51
CA GLY A 118 1.31 7.30 -17.84
C GLY A 118 1.35 8.21 -16.61
N SER A 119 0.89 9.45 -16.77
CA SER A 119 0.91 10.43 -15.66
C SER A 119 0.01 10.05 -14.50
N HIS A 120 -0.92 9.11 -14.68
CA HIS A 120 -1.85 8.64 -13.64
C HIS A 120 -1.51 7.26 -13.09
N ALA A 121 -0.32 6.71 -13.41
CA ALA A 121 0.17 5.45 -12.85
C ALA A 121 0.68 5.62 -11.41
N PHE A 122 -0.22 6.05 -10.51
CA PHE A 122 0.08 6.22 -9.09
C PHE A 122 -1.04 5.71 -8.16
N ILE A 123 -0.65 5.44 -6.92
CA ILE A 123 -1.53 5.12 -5.79
C ILE A 123 -1.20 6.10 -4.67
N ASN A 124 -2.21 6.75 -4.07
CA ASN A 124 -1.99 7.61 -2.91
C ASN A 124 -1.98 6.78 -1.64
N VAL A 125 -0.92 6.91 -0.84
CA VAL A 125 -0.78 6.21 0.43
C VAL A 125 -1.78 6.81 1.42
N PRO A 126 -2.61 5.98 2.11
CA PRO A 126 -3.55 6.50 3.07
C PRO A 126 -2.83 7.17 4.25
N PRO A 127 -3.35 8.28 4.80
CA PRO A 127 -2.74 8.95 5.95
C PRO A 127 -2.50 7.99 7.12
N GLY A 128 -1.37 8.17 7.83
CA GLY A 128 -1.01 7.34 8.97
C GLY A 128 -0.59 5.92 8.61
N HIS A 129 -0.30 5.63 7.34
CA HIS A 129 0.16 4.31 6.91
C HIS A 129 1.45 4.37 6.08
N THR A 130 2.11 3.23 5.95
CA THR A 130 3.27 3.02 5.08
C THR A 130 3.06 1.79 4.20
N PRO A 131 3.47 1.82 2.91
CA PRO A 131 3.39 0.65 2.04
C PRO A 131 4.18 -0.54 2.61
N ALA A 132 3.56 -1.71 2.67
CA ALA A 132 4.17 -2.92 3.24
C ALA A 132 4.46 -3.97 2.17
N SER A 133 3.44 -4.36 1.39
CA SER A 133 3.57 -5.38 0.33
C SER A 133 2.46 -5.29 -0.70
N VAL A 134 2.63 -5.98 -1.82
CA VAL A 134 1.62 -6.10 -2.89
C VAL A 134 1.79 -7.44 -3.61
N ARG A 135 0.71 -8.03 -4.10
CA ARG A 135 0.75 -9.14 -5.06
C ARG A 135 0.89 -8.59 -6.46
N VAL A 136 1.81 -9.14 -7.26
CA VAL A 136 2.08 -8.66 -8.63
C VAL A 136 2.14 -9.84 -9.58
N THR A 137 1.59 -9.69 -10.78
CA THR A 137 1.75 -10.63 -11.90
C THR A 137 1.68 -9.90 -13.25
N ASN A 138 1.95 -10.61 -14.34
CA ASN A 138 1.69 -10.12 -15.69
C ASN A 138 0.19 -10.13 -16.01
N THR A 139 -0.22 -9.24 -16.91
CA THR A 139 -1.47 -9.47 -17.65
C THR A 139 -1.27 -10.53 -18.73
N THR A 140 -2.35 -11.18 -19.18
CA THR A 140 -2.31 -12.21 -20.23
C THR A 140 -1.69 -11.67 -21.50
N TYR A 141 -2.12 -10.47 -21.94
CA TYR A 141 -1.55 -9.82 -23.12
C TYR A 141 -0.02 -9.68 -23.00
N THR A 142 0.47 -9.11 -21.91
CA THR A 142 1.90 -8.89 -21.69
C THR A 142 2.69 -10.20 -21.64
N ALA A 143 2.21 -11.20 -20.93
CA ALA A 143 2.87 -12.49 -20.81
C ALA A 143 2.96 -13.24 -22.15
N LEU A 144 1.86 -13.29 -22.90
CA LEU A 144 1.81 -14.01 -24.17
C LEU A 144 2.58 -13.28 -25.27
N ASP A 145 2.60 -11.94 -25.25
CA ASP A 145 3.42 -11.15 -26.15
C ASP A 145 4.92 -11.40 -25.92
N MET A 146 5.39 -11.44 -24.67
CA MET A 146 6.79 -11.83 -24.38
C MET A 146 7.09 -13.28 -24.80
N ALA A 147 6.14 -14.20 -24.62
CA ALA A 147 6.33 -15.62 -24.94
C ALA A 147 6.37 -15.92 -26.46
N ASN A 148 5.61 -15.16 -27.25
CA ASN A 148 5.35 -15.46 -28.67
C ASN A 148 5.86 -14.38 -29.63
N GLY A 149 6.06 -13.15 -29.15
CA GLY A 149 6.23 -11.95 -29.97
C GLY A 149 4.93 -11.50 -30.63
N SER A 150 4.99 -10.37 -31.31
CA SER A 150 3.88 -9.83 -32.11
C SER A 150 4.40 -9.13 -33.37
N GLY A 151 3.52 -8.39 -34.05
CA GLY A 151 3.94 -7.50 -35.14
C GLY A 151 4.69 -6.25 -34.65
N PHE A 152 4.67 -5.97 -33.35
CA PHE A 152 5.26 -4.77 -32.75
C PHE A 152 6.43 -5.06 -31.83
N SER A 153 6.41 -6.22 -31.16
CA SER A 153 7.42 -6.68 -30.21
C SER A 153 8.04 -7.99 -30.67
N ARG A 154 9.25 -8.26 -30.20
CA ARG A 154 9.90 -9.55 -30.42
C ARG A 154 9.63 -10.50 -29.26
N LYS A 155 9.66 -11.80 -29.55
CA LYS A 155 9.71 -12.84 -28.52
C LYS A 155 10.94 -12.66 -27.62
N PHE A 156 10.76 -12.82 -26.32
CA PHE A 156 11.85 -12.75 -25.34
C PHE A 156 12.72 -14.01 -25.38
N GLY A 157 14.02 -13.80 -25.18
CA GLY A 157 15.08 -14.80 -25.13
C GLY A 157 16.24 -14.35 -24.22
N PRO A 158 17.39 -15.05 -24.24
CA PRO A 158 18.51 -14.74 -23.36
C PRO A 158 18.95 -13.27 -23.43
N GLY A 159 19.03 -12.63 -22.26
CA GLY A 159 19.35 -11.19 -22.14
C GLY A 159 18.13 -10.28 -22.00
N ASP A 160 16.92 -10.82 -22.11
CA ASP A 160 15.70 -10.01 -22.04
C ASP A 160 15.14 -9.81 -20.64
N PHE A 161 14.41 -8.71 -20.47
CA PHE A 161 13.67 -8.44 -19.25
C PHE A 161 12.49 -7.52 -19.51
N LEU A 162 11.49 -7.63 -18.64
CA LEU A 162 10.48 -6.61 -18.43
C LEU A 162 10.37 -6.37 -16.93
N THR A 163 10.43 -5.12 -16.51
CA THR A 163 10.33 -4.73 -15.10
C THR A 163 9.23 -3.70 -14.88
N VAL A 164 8.65 -3.74 -13.70
CA VAL A 164 7.85 -2.65 -13.13
C VAL A 164 8.55 -2.16 -11.86
N THR A 165 8.78 -0.86 -11.77
CA THR A 165 9.40 -0.20 -10.61
C THR A 165 8.35 0.59 -9.87
N PHE A 166 8.18 0.25 -8.59
CA PHE A 166 7.39 1.01 -7.63
C PHE A 166 8.32 2.05 -7.01
N THR A 167 7.95 3.32 -7.07
CA THR A 167 8.73 4.43 -6.49
C THR A 167 7.85 5.17 -5.49
N GLY A 168 8.33 5.33 -4.26
CA GLY A 168 7.67 6.14 -3.25
C GLY A 168 7.96 7.62 -3.50
N TYR A 169 6.98 8.49 -3.27
CA TYR A 169 7.10 9.94 -3.42
C TYR A 169 6.59 10.66 -2.18
N ASN A 170 7.22 11.77 -1.81
CA ASN A 170 6.86 12.52 -0.59
C ASN A 170 5.63 13.44 -0.74
N ALA A 171 4.99 13.47 -1.91
CA ALA A 171 3.70 14.11 -2.13
C ALA A 171 2.74 13.16 -2.88
N THR A 172 1.44 13.49 -2.88
CA THR A 172 0.40 12.72 -3.58
C THR A 172 0.58 12.77 -5.10
N GLY A 173 0.01 11.82 -5.84
CA GLY A 173 0.02 11.84 -7.31
C GLY A 173 1.37 11.56 -7.95
N ALA A 174 2.21 10.74 -7.32
CA ALA A 174 3.59 10.46 -7.72
C ALA A 174 4.42 11.74 -7.96
N SER A 175 4.24 12.73 -7.10
CA SER A 175 4.87 14.06 -7.22
C SER A 175 5.81 14.37 -6.05
N GLY A 176 6.62 15.42 -6.19
CA GLY A 176 7.64 15.75 -5.19
C GLY A 176 8.90 14.89 -5.37
N SER A 177 9.66 14.72 -4.29
CA SER A 177 10.93 13.99 -4.31
C SER A 177 10.71 12.48 -4.09
N PRO A 178 11.44 11.62 -4.80
CA PRO A 178 11.40 10.19 -4.55
C PRO A 178 11.96 9.89 -3.15
N THR A 179 11.33 8.93 -2.48
CA THR A 179 11.68 8.46 -1.12
C THR A 179 12.32 7.07 -1.14
N GLY A 180 12.23 6.35 -2.26
CA GLY A 180 12.81 5.03 -2.42
C GLY A 180 12.11 4.28 -3.53
N SER A 181 12.64 3.14 -3.93
CA SER A 181 12.04 2.32 -4.96
C SER A 181 12.29 0.83 -4.75
N VAL A 182 11.42 0.03 -5.33
CA VAL A 182 11.56 -1.42 -5.44
C VAL A 182 11.20 -1.82 -6.87
N THR A 183 12.07 -2.61 -7.50
CA THR A 183 11.85 -3.11 -8.86
C THR A 183 11.47 -4.58 -8.83
N PHE A 184 10.43 -4.92 -9.59
CA PHE A 184 9.97 -6.28 -9.81
C PHE A 184 10.17 -6.69 -11.26
N TYR A 185 10.68 -7.90 -11.48
CA TYR A 185 10.85 -8.48 -12.82
C TYR A 185 9.59 -9.26 -13.20
N LEU A 186 8.81 -8.69 -14.13
CA LEU A 186 7.69 -9.36 -14.77
C LEU A 186 8.17 -10.47 -15.73
N ALA A 187 9.34 -10.25 -16.33
CA ALA A 187 10.10 -11.28 -17.02
C ALA A 187 11.60 -11.08 -16.80
N ASP A 188 12.34 -12.19 -16.69
CA ASP A 188 13.78 -12.19 -16.45
C ASP A 188 14.45 -13.34 -17.21
N PHE A 189 15.13 -12.97 -18.28
CA PHE A 189 15.96 -13.84 -19.10
C PHE A 189 17.46 -13.48 -18.96
N LEU A 190 17.82 -12.76 -17.90
CA LEU A 190 19.21 -12.40 -17.60
C LEU A 190 19.92 -13.57 -16.91
N ALA A 191 21.24 -13.65 -17.10
CA ALA A 191 22.10 -14.62 -16.44
C ALA A 191 21.61 -16.09 -16.56
N GLY A 192 21.08 -16.45 -17.74
CA GLY A 192 20.62 -17.82 -18.03
C GLY A 192 19.24 -18.18 -17.48
N ARG A 193 18.51 -17.22 -16.90
CA ARG A 193 17.09 -17.39 -16.54
C ARG A 193 16.21 -17.32 -17.77
N SER A 194 14.95 -17.71 -17.62
CA SER A 194 13.94 -17.69 -18.69
C SER A 194 12.53 -17.58 -18.11
N THR A 195 12.35 -16.66 -17.16
CA THR A 195 11.10 -16.57 -16.39
C THR A 195 10.16 -15.55 -17.03
N ILE A 196 8.90 -15.93 -17.21
CA ILE A 196 7.77 -15.01 -17.40
C ILE A 196 6.83 -15.28 -16.22
N VAL A 197 6.60 -14.28 -15.38
CA VAL A 197 5.74 -14.44 -14.20
C VAL A 197 4.31 -14.73 -14.63
N ASN A 198 3.76 -15.85 -14.15
CA ASN A 198 2.39 -16.30 -14.43
C ASN A 198 1.60 -16.65 -13.17
N THR A 199 2.15 -16.34 -12.01
CA THR A 199 1.61 -16.54 -10.67
C THR A 199 1.62 -15.24 -9.89
N TRP A 200 0.81 -15.14 -8.85
CA TRP A 200 0.81 -13.99 -7.95
C TRP A 200 2.04 -14.00 -7.05
N GLU A 201 3.00 -13.13 -7.34
CA GLU A 201 4.23 -13.01 -6.56
C GLU A 201 4.08 -11.94 -5.46
N LEU A 202 4.58 -12.22 -4.27
CA LEU A 202 4.60 -11.24 -3.18
C LEU A 202 5.80 -10.32 -3.32
N LEU A 203 5.55 -9.02 -3.44
CA LEU A 203 6.58 -7.99 -3.44
C LEU A 203 6.53 -7.21 -2.12
N GLY A 204 7.66 -7.13 -1.41
CA GLY A 204 7.82 -6.24 -0.27
C GLY A 204 8.07 -4.80 -0.71
N LEU A 205 7.33 -3.84 -0.15
CA LEU A 205 7.38 -2.41 -0.49
C LEU A 205 8.11 -1.56 0.58
N GLY A 206 8.73 -2.17 1.59
CA GLY A 206 9.45 -1.43 2.63
C GLY A 206 10.58 -0.52 2.09
N GLY A 207 11.15 -0.86 0.93
CA GLY A 207 12.18 -0.05 0.26
C GLY A 207 11.68 1.32 -0.24
N LEU A 208 10.37 1.54 -0.31
CA LEU A 208 9.80 2.82 -0.73
C LEU A 208 10.01 3.94 0.30
N ALA A 209 10.27 3.61 1.56
CA ALA A 209 10.40 4.59 2.65
C ALA A 209 11.86 4.97 2.99
N GLY A 210 12.84 4.59 2.16
CA GLY A 210 14.27 4.72 2.49
C GLY A 210 14.76 6.15 2.77
N GLY A 211 14.15 7.15 2.15
CA GLY A 211 14.43 8.58 2.25
C GLY A 211 13.32 9.39 2.92
N GLY A 212 12.31 8.72 3.50
CA GLY A 212 11.17 9.36 4.16
C GLY A 212 9.86 8.60 3.92
N ALA A 213 8.82 8.92 4.69
CA ALA A 213 7.50 8.29 4.52
C ALA A 213 6.86 8.72 3.18
N PRO A 214 6.52 7.79 2.28
CA PRO A 214 5.88 8.13 1.01
C PRO A 214 4.40 8.51 1.22
N GLN A 215 3.93 9.51 0.48
CA GLN A 215 2.53 9.90 0.35
C GLN A 215 1.88 9.36 -0.92
N SER A 216 2.67 8.91 -1.89
CA SER A 216 2.18 8.14 -3.03
C SER A 216 3.22 7.15 -3.54
N ILE A 217 2.76 6.20 -4.34
CA ILE A 217 3.57 5.21 -5.05
C ILE A 217 3.34 5.44 -6.54
N GLY A 218 4.39 5.74 -7.31
CA GLY A 218 4.34 5.78 -8.77
C GLY A 218 4.90 4.51 -9.38
N LEU A 219 4.35 4.09 -10.52
CA LEU A 219 4.79 2.91 -11.27
C LEU A 219 5.41 3.33 -12.61
N SER A 220 6.55 2.73 -12.95
CA SER A 220 7.21 2.88 -14.24
C SER A 220 7.73 1.55 -14.74
N TRP A 221 7.90 1.42 -16.06
CA TRP A 221 8.34 0.17 -16.70
C TRP A 221 9.66 0.36 -17.44
N ALA A 222 10.44 -0.70 -17.50
CA ALA A 222 11.62 -0.81 -18.35
C ALA A 222 11.68 -2.20 -18.99
N SER A 223 12.07 -2.25 -20.26
CA SER A 223 12.19 -3.47 -21.05
C SER A 223 13.52 -3.49 -21.82
N SER A 224 14.00 -4.67 -22.17
CA SER A 224 15.09 -4.85 -23.14
C SER A 224 14.61 -4.72 -24.60
N ASP A 225 13.32 -4.82 -24.86
CA ASP A 225 12.72 -4.65 -26.19
C ASP A 225 12.22 -3.22 -26.38
N VAL A 226 13.12 -2.37 -26.90
CA VAL A 226 12.93 -0.94 -27.10
C VAL A 226 13.22 -0.58 -28.56
N GLY A 227 12.26 0.07 -29.20
CA GLY A 227 12.38 0.64 -30.55
C GLY A 227 12.53 2.17 -30.53
N GLN A 228 12.40 2.79 -31.71
CA GLN A 228 12.51 4.24 -31.87
C GLN A 228 11.45 5.03 -31.06
N TYR A 229 10.29 4.42 -30.81
CA TYR A 229 9.14 5.07 -30.16
C TYR A 229 8.96 4.68 -28.69
N GLY A 230 9.92 3.94 -28.11
CA GLY A 230 9.86 3.47 -26.73
C GLY A 230 9.82 1.95 -26.63
N ILE A 231 9.31 1.45 -25.50
CA ILE A 231 9.17 0.02 -25.25
C ILE A 231 8.17 -0.57 -26.25
N ASN A 232 8.57 -1.64 -26.94
CA ASN A 232 7.69 -2.36 -27.87
C ASN A 232 6.78 -3.36 -27.14
N THR A 233 7.29 -3.97 -26.06
CA THR A 233 6.56 -4.91 -25.21
C THR A 233 5.36 -4.22 -24.54
N PRO A 234 4.19 -4.86 -24.42
CA PRO A 234 3.11 -4.35 -23.60
C PRO A 234 3.57 -4.12 -22.16
N THR A 235 3.15 -3.01 -21.56
CA THR A 235 3.62 -2.55 -20.24
C THR A 235 2.51 -2.61 -19.20
N TYR A 236 1.73 -3.68 -19.21
CA TYR A 236 0.65 -3.89 -18.23
C TYR A 236 1.08 -4.86 -17.14
N ALA A 237 0.72 -4.54 -15.89
CA ALA A 237 0.89 -5.43 -14.75
C ALA A 237 -0.42 -5.52 -13.97
N ALA A 238 -0.73 -6.68 -13.41
CA ALA A 238 -1.85 -6.83 -12.48
C ALA A 238 -1.32 -6.79 -11.04
N ILE A 239 -2.05 -6.13 -10.15
CA ILE A 239 -1.77 -6.08 -8.71
C ILE A 239 -3.00 -6.45 -7.89
N ASP A 240 -2.76 -7.04 -6.73
CA ASP A 240 -3.79 -7.39 -5.75
C ASP A 240 -3.25 -7.30 -4.33
N ASP A 241 -4.14 -7.31 -3.34
CA ASP A 241 -3.80 -7.40 -1.90
C ASP A 241 -2.75 -6.37 -1.45
N LEU A 242 -2.91 -5.12 -1.92
CA LEU A 242 -1.99 -4.03 -1.57
C LEU A 242 -2.13 -3.73 -0.08
N THR A 243 -1.07 -4.01 0.66
CA THR A 243 -1.05 -3.96 2.11
C THR A 243 -0.30 -2.72 2.60
N PHE A 244 -0.92 -1.99 3.52
CA PHE A 244 -0.33 -0.87 4.21
C PHE A 244 -0.26 -1.15 5.72
N ALA A 245 0.92 -0.95 6.30
CA ALA A 245 1.11 -1.04 7.74
C ALA A 245 0.76 0.32 8.39
N PRO A 246 0.01 0.34 9.50
CA PRO A 246 -0.22 1.57 10.25
C PRO A 246 1.08 2.07 10.86
N VAL A 247 1.30 3.39 10.79
CA VAL A 247 2.39 4.07 11.47
C VAL A 247 1.99 4.20 12.94
N PRO A 248 2.75 3.64 13.90
CA PRO A 248 2.44 3.80 15.31
C PRO A 248 2.43 5.29 15.67
N GLU A 249 1.32 5.82 16.17
CA GLU A 249 1.33 7.17 16.73
C GLU A 249 2.33 7.21 17.88
N PRO A 250 3.19 8.25 17.97
CA PRO A 250 4.06 8.38 19.12
C PRO A 250 3.21 8.50 20.39
N ALA A 251 3.45 7.64 21.38
CA ALA A 251 2.71 7.54 22.65
C ALA A 251 2.77 8.80 23.56
N LEU A 252 3.22 9.94 23.02
CA LEU A 252 3.41 11.21 23.70
C LEU A 252 2.13 11.74 24.39
N PRO A 253 0.90 11.62 23.84
CA PRO A 253 -0.30 12.09 24.53
C PRO A 253 -0.58 11.30 25.82
N ALA A 254 -0.36 9.98 25.80
CA ALA A 254 -0.57 9.10 26.96
C ALA A 254 0.48 9.34 28.05
N ALA A 255 1.75 9.53 27.67
CA ALA A 255 2.83 9.85 28.60
C ALA A 255 2.65 11.24 29.23
N ALA A 256 2.20 12.24 28.46
CA ALA A 256 1.92 13.58 28.96
C ALA A 256 0.74 13.58 29.96
N ALA A 257 -0.34 12.86 29.68
CA ALA A 257 -1.47 12.73 30.60
C ALA A 257 -1.07 12.06 31.93
N ALA A 258 -0.24 11.02 31.87
CA ALA A 258 0.29 10.36 33.07
C ALA A 258 1.18 11.30 33.91
N MET A 259 1.99 12.13 33.27
CA MET A 259 2.84 13.12 33.93
C MET A 259 2.02 14.23 34.61
N VAL A 260 0.97 14.73 33.97
CA VAL A 260 0.06 15.72 34.56
C VAL A 260 -0.66 15.15 35.79
N ILE A 261 -1.12 13.91 35.73
CA ILE A 261 -1.76 13.23 36.88
C ILE A 261 -0.75 13.04 38.02
N ALA A 262 0.47 12.60 37.72
CA ALA A 262 1.53 12.44 38.73
C ALA A 262 1.89 13.76 39.41
N LEU A 263 2.02 14.85 38.64
CA LEU A 263 2.27 16.19 39.16
C LEU A 263 1.11 16.71 40.01
N ALA A 264 -0.14 16.48 39.59
CA ALA A 264 -1.33 16.86 40.36
C ALA A 264 -1.42 16.12 41.70
N VAL A 265 -1.07 14.82 41.73
CA VAL A 265 -1.02 14.02 42.96
C VAL A 265 0.11 14.50 43.88
N ALA A 266 1.29 14.81 43.34
CA ALA A 266 2.41 15.32 44.11
C ALA A 266 2.12 16.70 44.74
N TRP A 267 1.51 17.60 43.97
CA TRP A 267 1.13 18.94 44.44
C TRP A 267 0.05 18.92 45.53
N ARG A 268 -0.92 18.01 45.43
CA ARG A 268 -1.93 17.86 46.49
C ARG A 268 -1.29 17.40 47.81
N ARG A 269 -0.34 16.47 47.74
CA ARG A 269 0.40 15.97 48.91
C ARG A 269 1.23 17.05 49.61
N SER A 270 1.76 18.03 48.89
CA SER A 270 2.55 19.11 49.49
C SER A 270 1.71 20.20 50.16
N ARG A 271 0.38 20.19 49.99
CA ARG A 271 -0.54 21.13 50.65
C ARG A 271 -1.18 20.57 51.91
N ASP A 272 -1.23 19.25 52.02
CA ASP A 272 -1.82 18.53 53.14
C ASP A 272 -0.78 18.13 54.22
N ALA A 273 0.49 18.56 54.06
CA ALA A 273 1.60 18.36 55.00
C ALA A 273 2.06 19.71 55.58
#